data_AF-A0A9E3WNI2-F1
#
_entry.id   AF-A0A9E3WNI2-F1
#
_cell.length_a   1.000
_cell.length_b   1.000
_cell.length_c   1.000
_cell.angle_alpha   90.00
_cell.angle_beta   90.00
_cell.angle_gamma   90.00
#
_symmetry.space_group_name_H-M   'P 1'
#
loop_
_entity.id
_entity.type
_entity.pdbx_description
1 polymer ?
#
loop_
_entity_poly.entity_id
_entity_poly.type
_entity_poly.pdbx_seq_one_letter_code
_entity_poly.pdbx_strand_id
1 'polypeptide(L)'
;MQAINRLRRLSLVSMLLLAAHAVGSGCGPQQANSPTSPAPAEVAPAPLAAEDAPPEESPPLDGRDGRELALGQFRPRSQLVVPAHDIDRARFPAVDVHAHLRYKLALRKDGLDPDEKLADFVALMDRNNIAVCVSLDGQMGDALAEHAKYLERFRDRFVIFANIDFQGDGDPDDASTWDCQRPDFARRKALELGAAKEAGAAGVKFFKSFGLEWKNPDGSLIAVDDERWDPIWRACGQLGLPVLLHTGDPAAFFET
;
A
#
# COMPACT_ATOMS: atom_id res chain seq x y z
N MET A 1 -11.90 30.51 -12.24
CA MET A 1 -11.60 29.42 -11.28
C MET A 1 -10.57 29.91 -10.25
N GLN A 2 -10.99 30.86 -9.40
CA GLN A 2 -10.19 31.40 -8.29
C GLN A 2 -10.75 30.80 -6.99
N ALA A 3 -10.17 29.71 -6.48
CA ALA A 3 -10.57 29.17 -5.17
C ALA A 3 -9.57 28.20 -4.49
N ILE A 4 -8.27 28.18 -4.84
CA ILE A 4 -7.32 27.21 -4.22
C ILE A 4 -6.04 27.87 -3.63
N ASN A 5 -5.88 29.19 -3.70
CA ASN A 5 -4.61 29.87 -3.31
C ASN A 5 -4.60 30.62 -1.97
N ARG A 6 -5.34 30.18 -0.93
CA ARG A 6 -5.44 30.92 0.35
C ARG A 6 -5.15 30.14 1.63
N LEU A 7 -4.18 29.22 1.65
CA LEU A 7 -3.68 28.64 2.91
C LEU A 7 -2.18 28.26 2.87
N ARG A 8 -1.29 29.21 2.58
CA ARG A 8 0.15 29.12 2.90
C ARG A 8 0.77 30.50 3.09
N ARG A 9 0.56 31.14 4.24
CA ARG A 9 1.39 32.26 4.73
C ARG A 9 1.42 32.24 6.26
N LEU A 10 2.59 32.56 6.83
CA LEU A 10 3.06 32.45 8.23
C LEU A 10 3.54 31.02 8.55
N SER A 11 4.82 30.74 8.83
CA SER A 11 5.80 31.48 9.63
C SER A 11 7.22 31.32 9.06
N LEU A 12 7.96 32.43 8.96
CA LEU A 12 9.40 32.48 8.73
C LEU A 12 10.01 32.97 10.06
N VAL A 13 10.87 32.18 10.69
CA VAL A 13 11.87 32.70 11.63
C VAL A 13 13.21 32.03 11.34
N SER A 14 14.18 32.90 11.09
CA SER A 14 15.57 32.72 10.73
C SER A 14 16.38 31.79 11.64
N MET A 15 17.33 31.08 11.06
CA MET A 15 18.66 30.93 11.67
C MET A 15 19.73 30.83 10.59
N LEU A 16 20.50 31.91 10.46
CA LEU A 16 21.71 32.01 9.66
C LEU A 16 22.89 31.84 10.63
N LEU A 17 23.83 30.94 10.35
CA LEU A 17 25.20 31.06 10.84
C LEU A 17 26.19 30.65 9.75
N LEU A 18 27.16 31.54 9.56
CA LEU A 18 28.19 31.55 8.54
C LEU A 18 29.52 31.14 9.21
N ALA A 19 30.30 30.28 8.56
CA ALA A 19 31.77 30.32 8.68
C ALA A 19 32.42 29.70 7.44
N ALA A 20 33.24 30.51 6.79
CA ALA A 20 34.07 30.20 5.63
C ALA A 20 35.41 29.56 6.03
N HIS A 21 36.11 28.94 5.05
CA HIS A 21 37.49 29.16 4.56
C HIS A 21 37.78 28.03 3.54
N ALA A 22 37.90 28.28 2.22
CA ALA A 22 39.14 28.68 1.48
C ALA A 22 40.15 27.49 1.42
N VAL A 23 40.84 27.06 0.35
CA VAL A 23 41.24 27.50 -1.00
C VAL A 23 41.70 26.22 -1.74
N GLY A 24 41.67 26.14 -3.08
CA GLY A 24 42.60 25.22 -3.78
C GLY A 24 42.29 24.83 -5.23
N SER A 25 42.66 25.72 -6.15
CA SER A 25 43.15 25.53 -7.52
C SER A 25 43.18 24.14 -8.19
N GLY A 26 42.81 24.11 -9.48
CA GLY A 26 43.29 23.08 -10.41
C GLY A 26 42.51 23.00 -11.72
N CYS A 27 43.01 23.67 -12.77
CA CYS A 27 42.52 23.57 -14.15
C CYS A 27 43.44 22.60 -14.93
N GLY A 28 42.87 21.71 -15.74
CA GLY A 28 43.61 20.85 -16.68
C GLY A 28 42.68 19.90 -17.44
N PRO A 29 42.75 19.81 -18.79
CA PRO A 29 41.77 19.10 -19.60
C PRO A 29 42.15 17.64 -19.80
N GLN A 30 41.16 16.73 -19.86
CA GLN A 30 41.41 15.35 -20.28
C GLN A 30 40.48 14.94 -21.43
N GLN A 31 41.16 14.44 -22.46
CA GLN A 31 40.70 14.09 -23.78
C GLN A 31 39.67 12.95 -23.78
N ALA A 32 38.75 13.06 -24.73
CA ALA A 32 37.87 11.99 -25.16
C ALA A 32 38.68 10.80 -25.70
N ASN A 33 38.28 9.59 -25.32
CA ASN A 33 38.54 8.38 -26.09
C ASN A 33 37.35 7.43 -25.93
N SER A 34 36.61 7.27 -27.01
CA SER A 34 35.54 6.28 -27.17
C SER A 34 36.16 4.91 -27.50
N PRO A 35 35.74 3.81 -26.87
CA PRO A 35 35.99 2.48 -27.40
C PRO A 35 34.85 2.02 -28.32
N THR A 36 35.18 1.75 -29.57
CA THR A 36 34.34 1.16 -30.61
C THR A 36 34.03 -0.31 -30.28
N SER A 37 32.75 -0.69 -30.41
CA SER A 37 32.24 -2.06 -30.27
C SER A 37 32.48 -2.87 -31.55
N PRO A 38 32.90 -4.16 -31.51
CA PRO A 38 32.92 -5.02 -32.69
C PRO A 38 31.54 -5.62 -32.99
N ALA A 39 31.22 -5.72 -34.29
CA ALA A 39 29.94 -6.21 -34.82
C ALA A 39 29.66 -7.70 -34.51
N PRO A 40 28.39 -8.12 -34.36
CA PRO A 40 28.03 -9.52 -34.12
C PRO A 40 28.05 -10.36 -35.41
N ALA A 41 28.53 -11.60 -35.30
CA ALA A 41 28.54 -12.60 -36.36
C ALA A 41 27.17 -13.30 -36.49
N GLU A 42 26.77 -13.55 -37.74
CA GLU A 42 25.50 -14.14 -38.18
C GLU A 42 25.49 -15.66 -37.99
N VAL A 43 24.48 -16.22 -37.32
CA VAL A 43 24.30 -17.67 -37.11
C VAL A 43 23.09 -18.16 -37.91
N ALA A 44 23.29 -19.12 -38.80
CA ALA A 44 22.25 -19.70 -39.66
C ALA A 44 21.28 -20.64 -38.88
N PRO A 45 19.99 -20.72 -39.26
CA PRO A 45 19.01 -21.55 -38.56
C PRO A 45 19.08 -23.04 -38.93
N ALA A 46 18.80 -23.90 -37.95
CA ALA A 46 18.67 -25.35 -38.08
C ALA A 46 17.30 -25.78 -38.66
N PRO A 47 17.17 -26.96 -39.30
CA PRO A 47 15.97 -27.33 -40.05
C PRO A 47 14.80 -27.77 -39.17
N LEU A 48 13.58 -27.45 -39.61
CA LEU A 48 12.28 -27.78 -38.99
C LEU A 48 12.03 -29.31 -39.01
N ALA A 49 11.79 -29.89 -37.84
CA ALA A 49 11.28 -31.25 -37.69
C ALA A 49 9.75 -31.29 -37.88
N ALA A 50 9.26 -32.42 -38.38
CA ALA A 50 7.91 -32.69 -38.85
C ALA A 50 6.79 -32.51 -37.79
N GLU A 51 5.59 -32.15 -38.28
CA GLU A 51 4.36 -31.97 -37.49
C GLU A 51 3.87 -33.28 -36.86
N ASP A 52 3.75 -33.30 -35.53
CA ASP A 52 3.07 -34.34 -34.75
C ASP A 52 1.54 -34.24 -34.86
N ALA A 53 0.88 -35.39 -34.77
CA ALA A 53 -0.58 -35.55 -34.74
C ALA A 53 -1.26 -34.69 -33.64
N PRO A 54 -2.56 -34.34 -33.80
CA PRO A 54 -3.25 -33.53 -32.80
C PRO A 54 -3.29 -34.26 -31.44
N PRO A 55 -2.96 -33.58 -30.33
CA PRO A 55 -2.93 -34.22 -29.02
C PRO A 55 -4.32 -34.66 -28.58
N GLU A 56 -4.43 -35.87 -28.01
CA GLU A 56 -5.65 -36.34 -27.35
C GLU A 56 -6.13 -35.29 -26.33
N GLU A 57 -7.42 -34.94 -26.37
CA GLU A 57 -8.01 -34.00 -25.44
C GLU A 57 -7.87 -34.53 -24.01
N SER A 58 -7.09 -33.81 -23.20
CA SER A 58 -6.89 -34.17 -21.81
C SER A 58 -8.21 -34.09 -21.03
N PRO A 59 -8.46 -34.99 -20.06
CA PRO A 59 -9.67 -34.94 -19.24
C PRO A 59 -9.84 -33.58 -18.54
N PRO A 60 -11.10 -33.16 -18.29
CA PRO A 60 -11.42 -31.83 -17.75
C PRO A 60 -10.74 -31.58 -16.41
N LEU A 61 -10.32 -30.34 -16.14
CA LEU A 61 -9.63 -29.98 -14.89
C LEU A 61 -10.67 -29.46 -13.87
N ASP A 62 -11.38 -30.37 -13.20
CA ASP A 62 -12.51 -30.04 -12.34
C ASP A 62 -12.37 -30.49 -10.88
N GLY A 63 -11.34 -31.27 -10.54
CA GLY A 63 -11.09 -31.78 -9.19
C GLY A 63 -12.17 -32.72 -8.64
N ARG A 64 -13.06 -33.26 -9.50
CA ARG A 64 -14.11 -34.21 -9.11
C ARG A 64 -14.05 -35.48 -9.93
N ASP A 65 -14.39 -35.37 -11.21
CA ASP A 65 -14.51 -36.49 -12.16
C ASP A 65 -13.40 -36.45 -13.22
N GLY A 66 -12.67 -35.33 -13.29
CA GLY A 66 -11.52 -35.11 -14.16
C GLY A 66 -10.20 -35.01 -13.39
N ARG A 67 -9.25 -34.25 -13.94
CA ARG A 67 -7.93 -34.06 -13.35
C ARG A 67 -8.00 -33.18 -12.11
N GLU A 68 -7.10 -33.45 -11.16
CA GLU A 68 -6.92 -32.69 -9.93
C GLU A 68 -6.76 -31.19 -10.22
N LEU A 69 -7.60 -30.36 -9.62
CA LEU A 69 -7.59 -28.91 -9.82
C LEU A 69 -6.82 -28.24 -8.68
N ALA A 70 -5.53 -28.00 -8.89
CA ALA A 70 -4.73 -27.23 -7.95
C ALA A 70 -5.33 -25.83 -7.74
N LEU A 71 -5.28 -25.31 -6.52
CA LEU A 71 -5.84 -23.99 -6.20
C LEU A 71 -5.26 -22.87 -7.10
N GLY A 72 -3.97 -22.96 -7.48
CA GLY A 72 -3.35 -22.00 -8.40
C GLY A 72 -3.90 -22.04 -9.84
N GLN A 73 -4.53 -23.16 -10.22
CA GLN A 73 -5.20 -23.36 -11.50
C GLN A 73 -6.71 -23.13 -11.43
N PHE A 74 -7.27 -23.01 -10.21
CA PHE A 74 -8.67 -22.71 -10.02
C PHE A 74 -9.01 -21.32 -10.61
N ARG A 75 -9.97 -21.30 -11.53
CA ARG A 75 -10.53 -20.07 -12.12
C ARG A 75 -12.03 -20.07 -11.81
N PRO A 76 -12.44 -19.56 -10.63
CA PRO A 76 -13.86 -19.58 -10.26
C PRO A 76 -14.68 -18.82 -11.30
N ARG A 77 -15.72 -19.47 -11.80
CA ARG A 77 -16.73 -18.81 -12.62
C ARG A 77 -17.74 -18.18 -11.69
N SER A 78 -17.97 -16.87 -11.84
CA SER A 78 -19.03 -16.18 -11.12
C SER A 78 -20.36 -16.90 -11.36
N GLN A 79 -21.04 -17.24 -10.27
CA GLN A 79 -22.40 -17.82 -10.30
C GLN A 79 -23.47 -16.73 -10.19
N LEU A 80 -23.07 -15.46 -10.19
CA LEU A 80 -23.99 -14.32 -10.11
C LEU A 80 -24.77 -14.18 -11.43
N VAL A 81 -26.05 -14.53 -11.43
CA VAL A 81 -26.92 -14.42 -12.60
C VAL A 81 -27.56 -13.03 -12.63
N VAL A 82 -26.82 -12.06 -13.18
CA VAL A 82 -27.29 -10.70 -13.45
C VAL A 82 -26.78 -10.25 -14.82
N PRO A 83 -27.41 -9.26 -15.48
CA PRO A 83 -26.85 -8.66 -16.69
C PRO A 83 -25.42 -8.15 -16.44
N ALA A 84 -24.49 -8.53 -17.32
CA ALA A 84 -23.12 -8.05 -17.27
C ALA A 84 -23.01 -6.69 -18.00
N HIS A 85 -22.25 -5.77 -17.41
CA HIS A 85 -21.96 -4.46 -17.99
C HIS A 85 -20.47 -4.18 -17.85
N ASP A 86 -19.74 -4.20 -18.97
CA ASP A 86 -18.30 -3.96 -18.99
C ASP A 86 -18.04 -2.45 -19.07
N ILE A 87 -17.75 -1.83 -17.92
CA ILE A 87 -17.44 -0.41 -17.79
C ILE A 87 -15.95 -0.26 -17.50
N ASP A 88 -15.17 0.08 -18.53
CA ASP A 88 -13.70 0.14 -18.43
C ASP A 88 -13.17 1.49 -17.91
N ARG A 89 -14.05 2.48 -17.73
CA ARG A 89 -13.67 3.83 -17.28
C ARG A 89 -14.81 4.50 -16.55
N ALA A 90 -14.51 5.12 -15.40
CA ALA A 90 -15.52 5.87 -14.66
C ALA A 90 -15.97 7.12 -15.45
N ARG A 91 -17.29 7.35 -15.53
CA ARG A 91 -17.87 8.52 -16.21
C ARG A 91 -17.43 9.84 -15.57
N PHE A 92 -17.23 9.84 -14.25
CA PHE A 92 -16.76 10.98 -13.46
C PHE A 92 -15.47 10.60 -12.73
N PRO A 93 -14.63 11.59 -12.36
CA PRO A 93 -13.43 11.31 -11.58
C PRO A 93 -13.77 10.54 -10.31
N ALA A 94 -13.13 9.37 -10.14
CA ALA A 94 -13.34 8.49 -9.00
C ALA A 94 -12.27 8.72 -7.93
N VAL A 95 -12.65 8.48 -6.66
CA VAL A 95 -11.71 8.35 -5.55
C VAL A 95 -11.72 6.89 -5.11
N ASP A 96 -10.60 6.22 -5.26
CA ASP A 96 -10.41 4.87 -4.72
C ASP A 96 -9.97 4.98 -3.27
N VAL A 97 -10.75 4.40 -2.35
CA VAL A 97 -10.54 4.52 -0.90
C VAL A 97 -9.74 3.36 -0.31
N HIS A 98 -9.25 2.43 -1.13
CA HIS A 98 -8.59 1.23 -0.63
C HIS A 98 -7.47 0.75 -1.56
N ALA A 99 -6.26 1.29 -1.36
CA ALA A 99 -5.06 0.84 -2.06
C ALA A 99 -3.92 0.50 -1.08
N HIS A 100 -3.11 -0.50 -1.46
CA HIS A 100 -1.91 -0.91 -0.74
C HIS A 100 -0.68 -0.72 -1.65
N LEU A 101 -0.03 0.44 -1.56
CA LEU A 101 1.05 0.84 -2.47
C LEU A 101 2.44 0.43 -1.98
N ARG A 102 2.61 0.17 -0.68
CA ARG A 102 3.87 -0.37 -0.12
C ARG A 102 3.88 -1.88 -0.20
N TYR A 103 3.01 -2.55 0.55
CA TYR A 103 3.12 -4.00 0.75
C TYR A 103 2.68 -4.81 -0.48
N LYS A 104 1.69 -4.34 -1.25
CA LYS A 104 1.17 -5.08 -2.42
C LYS A 104 1.78 -4.63 -3.74
N LEU A 105 2.41 -3.45 -3.78
CA LEU A 105 3.01 -2.89 -4.97
C LEU A 105 4.53 -2.79 -4.83
N ALA A 106 5.06 -1.85 -4.02
CA ALA A 106 6.51 -1.64 -3.89
C ALA A 106 7.29 -2.91 -3.50
N LEU A 107 6.83 -3.64 -2.48
CA LEU A 107 7.52 -4.81 -1.93
C LEU A 107 7.21 -6.12 -2.67
N ARG A 108 6.44 -6.07 -3.77
CA ARG A 108 6.15 -7.25 -4.57
C ARG A 108 7.43 -7.78 -5.22
N LYS A 109 7.69 -9.09 -5.09
CA LYS A 109 8.88 -9.77 -5.62
C LYS A 109 8.66 -10.25 -7.06
N ASP A 110 8.59 -9.32 -8.00
CA ASP A 110 8.37 -9.56 -9.43
C ASP A 110 9.49 -8.97 -10.31
N GLY A 111 10.56 -8.46 -9.70
CA GLY A 111 11.76 -7.97 -10.40
C GLY A 111 11.65 -6.54 -10.96
N LEU A 112 10.51 -5.87 -10.83
CA LEU A 112 10.34 -4.49 -11.25
C LEU A 112 10.74 -3.50 -10.14
N ASP A 113 11.25 -2.34 -10.55
CA ASP A 113 11.61 -1.24 -9.64
C ASP A 113 10.35 -0.62 -8.98
N PRO A 114 10.37 -0.26 -7.69
CA PRO A 114 9.22 0.33 -7.01
C PRO A 114 8.66 1.62 -7.64
N ASP A 115 9.51 2.45 -8.25
CA ASP A 115 9.08 3.69 -8.90
C ASP A 115 8.41 3.41 -10.25
N GLU A 116 8.88 2.41 -10.99
CA GLU A 116 8.24 1.93 -12.21
C GLU A 116 6.85 1.38 -11.91
N LYS A 117 6.72 0.56 -10.86
CA LYS A 117 5.43 0.05 -10.41
C LYS A 117 4.46 1.16 -10.01
N LEU A 118 4.95 2.19 -9.33
CA LEU A 118 4.13 3.33 -8.94
C LEU A 118 3.66 4.12 -10.17
N ALA A 119 4.54 4.32 -11.15
CA ALA A 119 4.19 4.97 -12.41
C ALA A 119 3.14 4.17 -13.20
N ASP A 120 3.28 2.84 -13.27
CA ASP A 120 2.30 1.95 -13.90
C ASP A 120 0.94 2.00 -13.20
N PHE A 121 0.93 2.07 -11.87
CA PHE A 121 -0.29 2.24 -11.09
C PHE A 121 -0.96 3.59 -11.37
N VAL A 122 -0.20 4.68 -11.47
CA VAL A 122 -0.76 6.00 -11.84
C VAL A 122 -1.29 5.99 -13.28
N ALA A 123 -0.60 5.31 -14.21
CA ALA A 123 -1.12 5.12 -15.57
C ALA A 123 -2.43 4.31 -15.56
N LEU A 124 -2.58 3.32 -14.67
CA LEU A 124 -3.84 2.61 -14.46
C LEU A 124 -4.92 3.56 -13.94
N MET A 125 -4.61 4.41 -12.96
CA MET A 125 -5.54 5.42 -12.45
C MET A 125 -6.06 6.32 -13.59
N ASP A 126 -5.16 6.82 -14.45
CA ASP A 126 -5.51 7.69 -15.57
C ASP A 126 -6.43 7.00 -16.58
N ARG A 127 -6.11 5.75 -16.96
CA ARG A 127 -6.95 4.96 -17.88
C ARG A 127 -8.37 4.77 -17.35
N ASN A 128 -8.53 4.62 -16.03
CA ASN A 128 -9.80 4.33 -15.37
C ASN A 128 -10.55 5.58 -14.85
N ASN A 129 -10.00 6.80 -15.05
CA ASN A 129 -10.52 8.06 -14.49
C ASN A 129 -10.56 8.08 -12.95
N ILE A 130 -9.54 7.52 -12.31
CA ILE A 130 -9.33 7.59 -10.86
C ILE A 130 -8.45 8.81 -10.56
N ALA A 131 -9.01 9.81 -9.91
CA ALA A 131 -8.31 11.04 -9.59
C ALA A 131 -7.31 10.83 -8.44
N VAL A 132 -7.76 10.18 -7.37
CA VAL A 132 -7.01 10.01 -6.12
C VAL A 132 -7.23 8.62 -5.56
N CYS A 133 -6.17 8.02 -5.02
CA CYS A 133 -6.23 6.77 -4.25
C CYS A 133 -5.85 7.04 -2.78
N VAL A 134 -6.58 6.41 -1.86
CA VAL A 134 -6.20 6.36 -0.45
C VAL A 134 -5.30 5.15 -0.23
N SER A 135 -4.04 5.41 0.09
CA SER A 135 -3.11 4.39 0.53
C SER A 135 -3.33 4.06 2.01
N LEU A 136 -3.54 2.78 2.30
CA LEU A 136 -3.81 2.25 3.64
C LEU A 136 -2.55 1.75 4.36
N ASP A 137 -1.36 2.06 3.84
CA ASP A 137 -0.05 1.59 4.34
C ASP A 137 0.68 2.63 5.21
N GLY A 138 -0.04 3.59 5.78
CA GLY A 138 0.52 4.66 6.61
C GLY A 138 0.88 4.21 8.02
N GLN A 139 1.76 3.22 8.17
CA GLN A 139 2.25 2.83 9.50
C GLN A 139 2.86 4.05 10.21
N MET A 140 2.34 4.42 11.40
CA MET A 140 2.80 5.60 12.13
C MET A 140 4.28 5.51 12.53
N GLY A 141 4.86 6.65 12.93
CA GLY A 141 6.29 6.78 13.21
C GLY A 141 7.11 6.97 11.93
N ASP A 142 8.36 6.51 11.93
CA ASP A 142 9.30 6.73 10.82
C ASP A 142 8.81 6.09 9.50
N ALA A 143 8.12 4.96 9.59
CA ALA A 143 7.55 4.26 8.44
C ALA A 143 6.55 5.11 7.64
N LEU A 144 5.86 6.06 8.29
CA LEU A 144 4.92 6.98 7.63
C LEU A 144 5.69 7.95 6.73
N ALA A 145 6.81 8.48 7.22
CA ALA A 145 7.65 9.40 6.46
C ALA A 145 8.31 8.69 5.27
N GLU A 146 8.76 7.45 5.45
CA GLU A 146 9.26 6.61 4.36
C GLU A 146 8.19 6.39 3.27
N HIS A 147 6.96 6.09 3.69
CA HIS A 147 5.86 5.86 2.76
C HIS A 147 5.44 7.14 2.02
N ALA A 148 5.38 8.26 2.72
CA ALA A 148 5.15 9.57 2.10
C ALA A 148 6.24 9.90 1.07
N LYS A 149 7.51 9.62 1.39
CA LYS A 149 8.63 9.80 0.47
C LYS A 149 8.51 8.92 -0.77
N TYR A 150 8.09 7.67 -0.62
CA TYR A 150 7.83 6.77 -1.75
C TYR A 150 6.77 7.34 -2.70
N LEU A 151 5.72 7.97 -2.17
CA LEU A 151 4.63 8.54 -2.96
C LEU A 151 4.92 9.97 -3.49
N GLU A 152 6.02 10.60 -3.09
CA GLU A 152 6.28 12.04 -3.30
C GLU A 152 6.23 12.43 -4.79
N ARG A 153 6.73 11.58 -5.70
CA ARG A 153 6.70 11.81 -7.15
C ARG A 153 5.29 12.07 -7.69
N PHE A 154 4.28 11.46 -7.06
CA PHE A 154 2.87 11.54 -7.45
C PHE A 154 1.98 11.98 -6.27
N ARG A 155 2.50 12.84 -5.39
CA ARG A 155 1.85 13.27 -4.15
C ARG A 155 0.38 13.73 -4.31
N ASP A 156 0.03 14.34 -5.43
CA ASP A 156 -1.32 14.86 -5.68
C ASP A 156 -2.32 13.76 -6.09
N ARG A 157 -1.83 12.52 -6.30
CA ARG A 157 -2.63 11.34 -6.67
C ARG A 157 -2.94 10.44 -5.48
N PHE A 158 -2.32 10.69 -4.34
CA PHE A 158 -2.39 9.81 -3.18
C PHE A 158 -2.70 10.55 -1.89
N VAL A 159 -3.51 9.90 -1.06
CA VAL A 159 -3.81 10.31 0.31
C VAL A 159 -3.42 9.16 1.23
N ILE A 160 -2.79 9.42 2.37
CA ILE A 160 -2.31 8.37 3.28
C ILE A 160 -3.21 8.30 4.51
N PHE A 161 -3.70 7.09 4.82
CA PHE A 161 -4.37 6.81 6.08
C PHE A 161 -3.39 6.13 7.04
N ALA A 162 -3.32 6.65 8.26
CA ALA A 162 -2.44 6.15 9.31
C ALA A 162 -2.92 4.79 9.85
N ASN A 163 -1.99 3.96 10.33
CA ASN A 163 -2.31 2.68 10.97
C ASN A 163 -1.88 2.67 12.43
N ILE A 164 -2.67 2.01 13.27
CA ILE A 164 -2.36 1.77 14.68
C ILE A 164 -1.78 0.37 14.84
N ASP A 165 -0.61 0.29 15.46
CA ASP A 165 -0.03 -0.97 15.93
C ASP A 165 -0.54 -1.29 17.33
N PHE A 166 -1.29 -2.39 17.45
CA PHE A 166 -1.88 -2.88 18.69
C PHE A 166 -0.99 -3.89 19.42
N GLN A 167 -0.05 -4.51 18.70
CA GLN A 167 0.82 -5.54 19.25
C GLN A 167 2.09 -4.90 19.84
N GLY A 168 2.69 -3.95 19.13
CA GLY A 168 4.01 -3.41 19.47
C GLY A 168 5.04 -4.54 19.53
N ASP A 169 5.88 -4.52 20.57
CA ASP A 169 6.93 -5.54 20.78
C ASP A 169 6.43 -6.79 21.52
N GLY A 170 5.12 -6.95 21.70
CA GLY A 170 4.53 -8.11 22.37
C GLY A 170 4.69 -9.41 21.56
N ASP A 171 4.69 -10.54 22.26
CA ASP A 171 4.70 -11.87 21.67
C ASP A 171 3.39 -12.13 20.91
N PRO A 172 3.40 -12.44 19.59
CA PRO A 172 2.20 -12.75 18.83
C PRO A 172 1.32 -13.86 19.43
N ASP A 173 1.91 -14.77 20.21
CA ASP A 173 1.21 -15.92 20.79
C ASP A 173 0.76 -15.68 22.24
N ASP A 174 1.11 -14.53 22.86
CA ASP A 174 0.70 -14.16 24.22
C ASP A 174 0.04 -12.77 24.25
N ALA A 175 -1.30 -12.77 24.22
CA ALA A 175 -2.13 -11.57 24.25
C ALA A 175 -1.89 -10.66 25.46
N SER A 176 -1.36 -11.19 26.57
CA SER A 176 -1.07 -10.40 27.77
C SER A 176 0.11 -9.44 27.59
N THR A 177 0.95 -9.69 26.57
CA THR A 177 2.17 -8.91 26.30
C THR A 177 1.97 -7.80 25.27
N TRP A 178 0.84 -7.78 24.58
CA TRP A 178 0.57 -6.80 23.51
C TRP A 178 0.47 -5.37 24.04
N ASP A 179 0.95 -4.41 23.24
CA ASP A 179 0.95 -2.98 23.59
C ASP A 179 -0.45 -2.48 23.96
N CYS A 180 -1.48 -3.01 23.30
CA CYS A 180 -2.89 -2.67 23.52
C CYS A 180 -3.45 -3.07 24.90
N GLN A 181 -2.75 -3.90 25.68
CA GLN A 181 -3.12 -4.19 27.08
C GLN A 181 -2.65 -3.11 28.07
N ARG A 182 -1.76 -2.22 27.65
CA ARG A 182 -1.18 -1.23 28.54
C ARG A 182 -2.20 -0.13 28.84
N PRO A 183 -2.35 0.31 30.11
CA PRO A 183 -3.32 1.34 30.48
C PRO A 183 -3.14 2.67 29.73
N ASP A 184 -1.92 2.96 29.27
CA ASP A 184 -1.59 4.20 28.57
C ASP A 184 -1.65 4.10 27.04
N PHE A 185 -1.99 2.93 26.48
CA PHE A 185 -1.97 2.65 25.05
C PHE A 185 -2.77 3.66 24.23
N ALA A 186 -4.07 3.79 24.50
CA ALA A 186 -4.94 4.64 23.71
C ALA A 186 -4.53 6.12 23.78
N ARG A 187 -4.02 6.56 24.94
CA ARG A 187 -3.46 7.91 25.11
C ARG A 187 -2.20 8.09 24.26
N ARG A 188 -1.29 7.12 24.21
CA ARG A 188 -0.09 7.17 23.36
C ARG A 188 -0.45 7.19 21.88
N LYS A 189 -1.35 6.29 21.44
CA LYS A 189 -1.81 6.25 20.04
C LYS A 189 -2.54 7.54 19.64
N ALA A 190 -3.31 8.16 20.53
CA ALA A 190 -3.91 9.47 20.31
C ALA A 190 -2.88 10.58 20.04
N LEU A 191 -1.76 10.57 20.76
CA LEU A 191 -0.65 11.51 20.52
C LEU A 191 0.07 11.21 19.20
N GLU A 192 0.33 9.94 18.91
CA GLU A 192 0.93 9.50 17.64
C GLU A 192 0.06 9.89 16.43
N LEU A 193 -1.27 9.84 16.56
CA LEU A 193 -2.19 10.33 15.53
C LEU A 193 -2.05 11.83 15.27
N GLY A 194 -1.78 12.62 16.32
CA GLY A 194 -1.46 14.05 16.17
C GLY A 194 -0.19 14.25 15.33
N ALA A 195 0.88 13.52 15.64
CA ALA A 195 2.11 13.56 14.87
C ALA A 195 1.91 13.05 13.42
N ALA A 196 1.11 11.99 13.23
CA ALA A 196 0.78 11.47 11.91
C ALA A 196 0.01 12.50 11.07
N LYS A 197 -0.93 13.24 11.68
CA LYS A 197 -1.66 14.33 11.02
C LYS A 197 -0.71 15.44 10.57
N GLU A 198 0.21 15.85 11.43
CA GLU A 198 1.24 16.85 11.10
C GLU A 198 2.16 16.36 9.96
N ALA A 199 2.45 15.05 9.92
CA ALA A 199 3.18 14.39 8.85
C ALA A 199 2.38 14.16 7.56
N GLY A 200 1.09 14.57 7.52
CA GLY A 200 0.27 14.54 6.31
C GLY A 200 -0.72 13.37 6.21
N ALA A 201 -0.88 12.55 7.26
CA ALA A 201 -1.96 11.57 7.31
C ALA A 201 -3.32 12.27 7.28
N ALA A 202 -4.23 11.75 6.47
CA ALA A 202 -5.55 12.34 6.24
C ALA A 202 -6.71 11.48 6.75
N GLY A 203 -6.43 10.36 7.39
CA GLY A 203 -7.40 9.48 8.02
C GLY A 203 -6.70 8.36 8.79
N VAL A 204 -7.48 7.44 9.34
CA VAL A 204 -6.98 6.29 10.09
C VAL A 204 -7.61 5.02 9.56
N LYS A 205 -6.80 3.98 9.35
CA LYS A 205 -7.24 2.65 8.97
C LYS A 205 -7.10 1.70 10.15
N PHE A 206 -8.19 1.02 10.46
CA PHE A 206 -8.22 -0.16 11.31
C PHE A 206 -8.39 -1.40 10.43
N PHE A 207 -7.51 -2.37 10.64
CA PHE A 207 -7.52 -3.65 9.93
C PHE A 207 -8.50 -4.64 10.55
N LYS A 208 -8.80 -5.69 9.80
CA LYS A 208 -9.71 -6.78 10.20
C LYS A 208 -9.33 -7.46 11.51
N SER A 209 -8.06 -7.43 11.89
CA SER A 209 -7.60 -7.91 13.20
C SER A 209 -8.30 -7.17 14.36
N PHE A 210 -8.71 -5.92 14.15
CA PHE A 210 -9.57 -5.19 15.06
C PHE A 210 -10.97 -5.82 15.07
N GLY A 211 -11.36 -6.37 16.21
CA GLY A 211 -12.63 -7.08 16.40
C GLY A 211 -12.63 -8.56 15.99
N LEU A 212 -11.62 -9.07 15.28
CA LEU A 212 -11.54 -10.48 14.88
C LEU A 212 -10.34 -11.24 15.46
N GLU A 213 -9.25 -10.56 15.85
CA GLU A 213 -8.01 -11.22 16.29
C GLU A 213 -7.49 -10.71 17.64
N TRP A 214 -7.63 -9.42 17.94
CA TRP A 214 -7.18 -8.87 19.23
C TRP A 214 -8.03 -9.38 20.40
N LYS A 215 -7.36 -9.79 21.47
CA LYS A 215 -7.89 -10.55 22.60
C LYS A 215 -7.41 -9.98 23.92
N ASN A 216 -8.20 -10.11 24.96
CA ASN A 216 -7.78 -9.92 26.34
C ASN A 216 -6.91 -11.10 26.81
N PRO A 217 -6.18 -10.95 27.94
CA PRO A 217 -5.37 -12.04 28.51
C PRO A 217 -6.17 -13.31 28.84
N ASP A 218 -7.47 -13.20 29.06
CA ASP A 218 -8.37 -14.34 29.30
C ASP A 218 -8.81 -15.07 28.02
N GLY A 219 -8.33 -14.61 26.85
CA GLY A 219 -8.64 -15.19 25.54
C GLY A 219 -9.90 -14.65 24.87
N SER A 220 -10.70 -13.81 25.55
CA SER A 220 -11.87 -13.16 24.94
C SER A 220 -11.45 -12.13 23.89
N LEU A 221 -12.22 -11.98 22.81
CA LEU A 221 -11.97 -10.92 21.82
C LEU A 221 -12.21 -9.53 22.43
N ILE A 222 -11.36 -8.56 22.10
CA ILE A 222 -11.57 -7.18 22.51
C ILE A 222 -12.62 -6.55 21.61
N ALA A 223 -13.65 -5.97 22.23
CA ALA A 223 -14.73 -5.32 21.50
C ALA A 223 -14.25 -4.09 20.74
N VAL A 224 -14.86 -3.86 19.57
CA VAL A 224 -14.59 -2.68 18.70
C VAL A 224 -14.94 -1.37 19.42
N ASP A 225 -15.97 -1.42 20.27
CA ASP A 225 -16.49 -0.31 21.09
C ASP A 225 -16.04 -0.37 22.56
N ASP A 226 -14.98 -1.12 22.88
CA ASP A 226 -14.39 -1.14 24.22
C ASP A 226 -13.96 0.29 24.62
N GLU A 227 -14.40 0.75 25.80
CA GLU A 227 -14.16 2.11 26.32
C GLU A 227 -12.68 2.48 26.36
N ARG A 228 -11.78 1.50 26.41
CA ARG A 228 -10.33 1.74 26.37
C ARG A 228 -9.91 2.47 25.08
N TRP A 229 -10.68 2.38 24.00
CA TRP A 229 -10.39 3.04 22.71
C TRP A 229 -10.89 4.48 22.63
N ASP A 230 -11.70 4.95 23.58
CA ASP A 230 -12.28 6.30 23.58
C ASP A 230 -11.28 7.43 23.35
N PRO A 231 -10.05 7.40 23.92
CA PRO A 231 -9.05 8.42 23.63
C PRO A 231 -8.67 8.49 22.15
N ILE A 232 -8.62 7.34 21.46
CA ILE A 232 -8.33 7.26 20.03
C ILE A 232 -9.49 7.86 19.22
N TRP A 233 -10.73 7.46 19.52
CA TRP A 233 -11.92 8.00 18.84
C TRP A 233 -12.05 9.51 19.01
N ARG A 234 -11.82 10.00 20.23
CA ARG A 234 -11.81 11.42 20.54
C ARG A 234 -10.74 12.15 19.76
N ALA A 235 -9.52 11.61 19.68
CA ALA A 235 -8.43 12.19 18.92
C ALA A 235 -8.76 12.25 17.42
N CYS A 236 -9.28 11.17 16.83
CA CYS A 236 -9.73 11.17 15.43
C CYS A 236 -10.75 12.28 15.16
N GLY A 237 -11.76 12.43 16.04
CA GLY A 237 -12.76 13.49 15.93
C GLY A 237 -12.17 14.90 16.05
N GLN A 238 -11.28 15.12 17.03
CA GLN A 238 -10.63 16.43 17.25
C GLN A 238 -9.66 16.81 16.13
N LEU A 239 -8.95 15.84 15.54
CA LEU A 239 -7.99 16.04 14.45
C LEU A 239 -8.65 16.10 13.06
N GLY A 240 -9.96 15.82 12.98
CA GLY A 240 -10.68 15.70 11.71
C GLY A 240 -10.12 14.58 10.83
N LEU A 241 -9.76 13.45 11.45
CA LEU A 241 -9.26 12.26 10.77
C LEU A 241 -10.44 11.28 10.57
N PRO A 242 -10.95 11.09 9.33
CA PRO A 242 -11.92 10.04 9.04
C PRO A 242 -11.34 8.66 9.35
N VAL A 243 -12.19 7.76 9.84
CA VAL A 243 -11.83 6.38 10.18
C VAL A 243 -12.37 5.43 9.11
N LEU A 244 -11.48 4.62 8.55
CA LEU A 244 -11.83 3.48 7.71
C LEU A 244 -11.67 2.21 8.54
N LEU A 245 -12.79 1.54 8.81
CA LEU A 245 -12.87 0.39 9.70
C LEU A 245 -13.20 -0.86 8.90
N HIS A 246 -12.35 -1.88 9.00
CA HIS A 246 -12.64 -3.23 8.50
C HIS A 246 -12.65 -4.15 9.71
N THR A 247 -13.82 -4.63 10.13
CA THR A 247 -14.01 -5.38 11.39
C THR A 247 -14.92 -6.62 11.22
N GLY A 248 -15.08 -7.08 9.98
CA GLY A 248 -15.95 -8.22 9.69
C GLY A 248 -15.56 -8.91 8.39
N ASP A 249 -15.80 -10.21 8.35
CA ASP A 249 -15.59 -11.09 7.21
C ASP A 249 -16.85 -11.99 7.04
N PRO A 250 -17.06 -12.62 5.87
CA PRO A 250 -18.20 -13.53 5.66
C PRO A 250 -18.25 -14.65 6.71
N ALA A 251 -19.46 -14.99 7.18
CA ALA A 251 -19.66 -16.00 8.24
C ALA A 251 -18.97 -17.34 7.96
N ALA A 252 -18.93 -17.76 6.69
CA ALA A 252 -18.28 -18.98 6.23
C ALA A 252 -16.77 -19.06 6.59
N PHE A 253 -16.11 -17.93 6.87
CA PHE A 253 -14.70 -17.94 7.30
C PHE A 253 -14.52 -18.38 8.76
N PHE A 254 -15.61 -18.46 9.53
CA PHE A 254 -15.60 -18.84 10.94
C PHE A 254 -16.28 -20.19 11.21
N GLU A 255 -16.77 -20.84 10.16
CA GLU A 255 -17.29 -22.19 10.21
C GLU A 255 -16.13 -23.19 10.05
N THR A 256 -16.04 -24.13 10.98
CA THR A 256 -15.02 -25.20 11.04
C THR A 256 -15.67 -26.56 10.92
#